data_AF-A0AAW2TB67-F1
#
_entry.id   AF-A0AAW2TB67-F1
#
_cell.length_a   1.000
_cell.length_b   1.000
_cell.length_c   1.000
_cell.angle_alpha   90.00
_cell.angle_beta   90.00
_cell.angle_gamma   90.00
#
_symmetry.space_group_name_H-M   'P 1'
#
loop_
_entity.id
_entity.type
_entity.pdbx_description
1 polymer ?
#
loop_
_entity_poly.entity_id
_entity_poly.type
_entity_poly.pdbx_seq_one_letter_code
_entity_poly.pdbx_strand_id
1 'polypeptide(L)'
;MHLDQPINARLVEEIGMEVEVVGDRNKRLSRGRLVAVMKQVVMEDCGEVVRQRPAEMRKKLKSMGVQEIDEVVTELVMICNNS
;
A
#
# COMPACT_ATOMS: atom_id res chain seq x y z
N MET A 1 -6.60 1.49 12.86
CA MET A 1 -6.17 1.80 11.49
C MET A 1 -7.22 2.61 10.72
N HIS A 2 -7.90 3.61 11.31
CA HIS A 2 -8.78 4.52 10.54
C HIS A 2 -8.13 5.90 10.29
N LEU A 3 -7.03 6.20 11.00
CA LEU A 3 -6.35 7.49 10.96
C LEU A 3 -5.31 7.53 9.83
N ASP A 4 -4.69 6.39 9.59
CA ASP A 4 -3.66 6.14 8.58
C ASP A 4 -4.26 5.89 7.21
N GLN A 5 -5.52 5.41 7.12
CA GLN A 5 -6.19 5.11 5.85
C GLN A 5 -6.07 6.21 4.78
N PRO A 6 -6.33 7.51 5.06
CA PRO A 6 -6.22 8.54 4.03
C PRO A 6 -4.78 8.73 3.52
N ILE A 7 -3.79 8.61 4.41
CA ILE A 7 -2.38 8.76 4.06
C ILE A 7 -1.91 7.52 3.30
N ASN A 8 -2.28 6.33 3.76
CA ASN A 8 -1.92 5.06 3.15
C ASN A 8 -2.54 4.94 1.75
N ALA A 9 -3.82 5.30 1.56
CA ALA A 9 -4.50 5.29 0.26
C ALA A 9 -3.78 6.19 -0.75
N ARG A 10 -3.43 7.41 -0.32
CA ARG A 10 -2.67 8.33 -1.17
C ARG A 10 -1.28 7.80 -1.52
N LEU A 11 -0.57 7.21 -0.57
CA LEU A 11 0.74 6.60 -0.83
C LEU A 11 0.63 5.49 -1.89
N VAL A 12 -0.36 4.59 -1.75
CA VAL A 12 -0.50 3.46 -2.69
C VAL A 12 -1.03 3.89 -4.05
N GLU A 13 -1.81 4.97 -4.12
CA GLU A 13 -2.20 5.63 -5.38
C GLU A 13 -0.98 6.26 -6.08
N GLU A 14 -0.14 7.01 -5.34
CA GLU A 14 1.06 7.67 -5.90
C GLU A 14 2.07 6.66 -6.48
N ILE A 15 2.16 5.45 -5.91
CA ILE A 15 2.98 4.35 -6.44
C ILE A 15 2.27 3.47 -7.47
N GLY A 16 1.03 3.80 -7.85
CA GLY A 16 0.25 3.12 -8.90
C GLY A 16 -0.26 1.73 -8.52
N MET A 17 -0.47 1.47 -7.23
CA MET A 17 -0.94 0.19 -6.68
C MET A 17 -2.44 0.19 -6.35
N GLU A 18 -3.13 1.32 -6.50
CA GLU A 18 -4.56 1.47 -6.21
C GLU A 18 -5.26 2.36 -7.24
N VAL A 19 -6.59 2.25 -7.31
CA VAL A 19 -7.49 3.26 -7.89
C VAL A 19 -8.49 3.70 -6.82
N GLU A 20 -8.44 4.96 -6.38
CA GLU A 20 -9.32 5.46 -5.33
C GLU A 20 -10.77 5.59 -5.82
N VAL A 21 -11.73 5.08 -5.04
CA VAL A 21 -13.15 5.36 -5.27
C VAL A 21 -13.52 6.70 -4.63
N VAL A 22 -13.33 7.79 -5.37
CA VAL A 22 -13.62 9.14 -4.87
C VAL A 22 -15.13 9.28 -4.60
N GLY A 23 -15.51 9.80 -3.44
CA GLY A 23 -16.90 10.10 -3.08
C GLY A 23 -17.45 11.34 -3.79
N ASP A 24 -18.74 11.61 -3.59
CA ASP A 24 -19.32 12.91 -3.93
C ASP A 24 -18.93 13.99 -2.89
N ARG A 25 -19.47 15.20 -3.03
CA ARG A 25 -19.23 16.32 -2.10
C ARG A 25 -19.60 16.00 -0.64
N ASN A 26 -20.47 15.01 -0.42
CA ASN A 26 -20.89 14.54 0.90
C ASN A 26 -20.11 13.28 1.34
N LYS A 27 -19.01 12.94 0.65
CA LYS A 27 -18.21 11.73 0.86
C LYS A 27 -19.01 10.43 0.69
N ARG A 28 -20.13 10.46 -0.04
CA ARG A 28 -20.91 9.25 -0.30
C ARG A 28 -20.40 8.57 -1.56
N LEU A 29 -20.26 7.25 -1.47
CA LEU A 29 -19.93 6.41 -2.62
C LEU A 29 -21.22 6.05 -3.36
N SER A 30 -21.24 6.27 -4.67
CA SER A 30 -22.33 5.80 -5.52
C SER A 30 -22.06 4.38 -5.99
N ARG A 31 -23.10 3.54 -6.05
CA ARG A 31 -22.99 2.16 -6.56
C ARG A 31 -22.42 2.12 -7.97
N GLY A 32 -22.82 3.06 -8.83
CA GLY A 32 -22.34 3.15 -10.21
C GLY A 32 -20.83 3.40 -10.29
N ARG A 33 -20.31 4.34 -9.49
CA ARG A 33 -18.86 4.63 -9.44
C ARG A 33 -18.07 3.44 -8.88
N LEU A 34 -18.58 2.81 -7.83
CA LEU A 34 -17.96 1.60 -7.27
C LEU A 34 -17.84 0.49 -8.31
N VAL A 35 -18.92 0.20 -9.05
CA VAL A 35 -18.92 -0.83 -10.10
C VAL A 35 -17.97 -0.46 -11.25
N ALA A 36 -17.90 0.82 -11.64
CA ALA A 36 -16.99 1.27 -12.68
C ALA A 36 -15.52 1.04 -12.28
N VAL A 37 -15.12 1.46 -11.07
CA VAL A 37 -13.74 1.24 -10.58
C VAL A 37 -13.43 -0.25 -10.44
N MET A 38 -14.39 -1.07 -9.96
CA MET A 38 -14.21 -2.52 -9.92
C MET A 38 -13.95 -3.11 -11.31
N LYS A 39 -14.67 -2.69 -12.34
CA LYS A 39 -14.44 -3.15 -13.72
C LYS A 39 -13.08 -2.70 -14.23
N GLN A 40 -12.72 -1.44 -14.01
CA GLN A 40 -11.41 -0.90 -14.36
C GLN A 40 -10.27 -1.75 -13.77
N VAL A 41 -10.33 -2.02 -12.47
CA VAL A 41 -9.26 -2.73 -11.75
C VAL A 41 -9.24 -4.22 -12.05
N VAL A 42 -10.39 -4.87 -12.28
CA VAL A 42 -10.47 -6.34 -12.38
C VAL A 42 -10.54 -6.83 -13.82
N MET A 43 -11.28 -6.15 -14.69
CA MET A 43 -11.64 -6.64 -16.03
C MET A 43 -10.91 -5.91 -17.15
N GLU A 44 -10.65 -4.61 -16.99
CA GLU A 44 -10.08 -3.79 -18.06
C GLU A 44 -8.55 -3.88 -18.10
N ASP A 45 -8.00 -3.72 -19.31
CA ASP A 45 -6.57 -3.75 -19.58
C ASP A 45 -5.85 -2.59 -18.88
N CYS A 46 -6.50 -1.42 -18.78
CA CYS A 46 -5.94 -0.26 -18.08
C CYS A 46 -5.70 -0.52 -16.57
N GLY A 47 -6.38 -1.50 -15.98
CA GLY A 47 -6.15 -1.94 -14.60
C GLY A 47 -4.99 -2.91 -14.43
N GLU A 48 -4.36 -3.38 -15.52
CA GLU A 48 -3.30 -4.38 -15.45
C GLU A 48 -2.09 -3.89 -14.65
N VAL A 49 -1.69 -2.63 -14.83
CA VAL A 49 -0.59 -2.01 -14.06
C VAL A 49 -0.85 -2.08 -12.56
N VAL A 50 -2.08 -1.77 -12.13
CA VAL A 50 -2.50 -1.80 -10.73
C VAL A 50 -2.49 -3.23 -10.17
N ARG A 51 -2.77 -4.24 -11.00
CA ARG A 51 -2.69 -5.67 -10.62
C ARG A 51 -1.25 -6.19 -10.54
N GLN A 52 -0.34 -5.69 -11.37
CA GLN A 52 1.05 -6.15 -11.45
C GLN A 52 1.96 -5.49 -10.39
N ARG A 53 1.83 -4.18 -10.17
CA ARG A 53 2.66 -3.39 -9.23
C ARG A 53 2.79 -4.00 -7.83
N PRO A 54 1.72 -4.53 -7.19
CA PRO A 54 1.85 -5.17 -5.88
C PRO A 54 2.79 -6.38 -5.88
N ALA A 55 2.83 -7.17 -6.96
CA ALA A 55 3.71 -8.33 -7.06
C ALA A 55 5.18 -7.91 -7.23
N GLU A 56 5.44 -6.84 -7.96
CA GLU A 56 6.78 -6.24 -8.10
C GLU A 56 7.26 -5.67 -6.77
N MET A 57 6.40 -4.90 -6.10
CA MET A 57 6.67 -4.34 -4.78
C MET A 57 6.95 -5.44 -3.76
N ARG A 58 6.20 -6.55 -3.78
CA ARG A 58 6.46 -7.71 -2.93
C ARG A 58 7.86 -8.29 -3.16
N LYS A 59 8.31 -8.42 -4.41
CA LYS A 59 9.67 -8.90 -4.71
C LYS A 59 10.73 -7.93 -4.20
N LYS A 60 10.51 -6.62 -4.39
CA LYS A 60 11.41 -5.57 -3.90
C LYS A 60 11.53 -5.59 -2.36
N LEU A 61 10.40 -5.63 -1.65
CA LEU A 61 10.37 -5.73 -0.20
C LEU A 61 11.07 -7.00 0.31
N LYS A 62 10.86 -8.14 -0.37
CA LYS A 62 11.57 -9.37 -0.02
C LYS A 62 13.09 -9.26 -0.22
N SER A 63 13.53 -8.53 -1.25
CA SER A 63 14.97 -8.31 -1.49
C SER A 63 15.62 -7.31 -0.53
N MET A 64 14.86 -6.35 0.01
CA MET A 64 15.36 -5.41 1.02
C MET A 64 15.68 -6.11 2.36
N GLY A 65 15.04 -7.25 2.63
CA GLY A 65 15.34 -8.07 3.80
C GLY A 65 14.96 -7.37 5.12
N VAL A 66 15.66 -7.74 6.19
CA VAL A 66 15.42 -7.24 7.56
C VAL A 66 16.71 -6.72 8.21
N GLN A 67 17.71 -6.35 7.41
CA GLN A 67 19.03 -5.95 7.91
C GLN A 67 18.95 -4.81 8.93
N GLU A 68 18.10 -3.80 8.68
CA GLU A 68 17.89 -2.69 9.62
C GLU A 68 17.37 -3.18 10.98
N ILE A 69 16.55 -4.24 11.00
CA ILE A 69 16.06 -4.85 12.24
C ILE A 69 17.20 -5.59 12.95
N ASP A 70 18.02 -6.34 12.21
CA ASP A 70 19.17 -7.06 12.76
C ASP A 70 20.19 -6.10 13.39
N GLU A 71 20.41 -4.94 12.76
CA GLU A 71 21.25 -3.86 13.28
C GLU A 71 20.68 -3.31 14.60
N VAL A 72 19.38 -2.98 14.64
CA VAL A 72 18.71 -2.51 15.86
C VAL A 72 18.74 -3.55 16.99
N VAL A 73 18.58 -4.83 16.67
CA VAL A 73 18.69 -5.93 17.66
C VAL A 73 20.09 -5.98 18.25
N THR A 74 21.12 -5.82 17.41
CA THR A 74 22.52 -5.82 17.86
C THR A 74 22.79 -4.66 18.82
N GLU A 75 22.35 -3.45 18.47
CA GLU A 75 22.48 -2.27 19.34
C GLU A 75 21.75 -2.46 20.68
N LEU A 76 20.52 -2.99 20.65
CA LEU A 76 19.74 -3.26 21.85
C LEU A 76 20.45 -4.23 22.79
N VAL A 77 21.02 -5.32 22.25
CA VAL A 77 21.80 -6.30 23.04
C VAL A 77 23.04 -5.64 23.67
N MET A 78 23.75 -4.78 22.94
CA MET A 78 24.89 -4.06 23.51
C MET A 78 24.46 -3.17 24.68
N ILE A 79 23.36 -2.42 24.55
CA ILE A 79 22.86 -1.56 25.62
C ILE A 79 22.48 -2.38 26.86
N CYS A 80 21.76 -3.48 26.67
CA CYS A 80 21.34 -4.34 27.78
C CYS A 80 22.50 -5.04 28.49
N ASN A 81 23.56 -5.43 27.77
CA ASN A 81 24.75 -6.05 28.36
C ASN A 81 25.71 -5.04 29.00
N ASN A 82 25.58 -3.76 28.67
CA ASN A 82 26.33 -2.65 29.27
C ASN A 82 25.56 -1.97 30.42
N SER A 83 24.42 -2.53 30.85
CA SER A 83 23.60 -2.07 31.98
C SER A 83 23.86 -2.88 33.24
#